data_AF-A0AAD6Z305-F1
#
_entry.id   AF-A0AAD6Z305-F1
#
_cell.length_a   1.000
_cell.length_b   1.000
_cell.length_c   1.000
_cell.angle_alpha   90.00
_cell.angle_beta   90.00
_cell.angle_gamma   90.00
#
_symmetry.space_group_name_H-M   'P 1'
#
loop_
_entity.id
_entity.type
_entity.pdbx_description
1 polymer ?
#
loop_
_entity_poly.entity_id
_entity_poly.type
_entity_poly.pdbx_seq_one_letter_code
_entity_poly.pdbx_strand_id
1 'polypeptide(L)'
;LGWSERRATKAAQKLPAHYEKILDDAFLREAYVIRDYAIPAALRVNTDQTQLVYQQGSSSTWNERGAKQVATIGQEEKRAFTLVPSISASGVLLPIQSVFSGRTAASCPSPASNRYREAVELQYSMVPSLTATYWSNHDTMHLLVNLIIAPYFEAKKKELGLPPSQFSIWIIDCWSVHKSREFLDWMKVNHPTIIVLFVPGGCT
;
A
#
# COMPACT_ATOMS: atom_id res chain seq x y z
N LEU A 1 8.26 4.92 -44.35
CA LEU A 1 7.63 5.17 -43.04
C LEU A 1 8.61 5.53 -41.92
N GLY A 2 9.93 5.29 -41.99
CA GLY A 2 10.88 5.85 -41.01
C GLY A 2 10.74 5.36 -39.56
N TRP A 3 9.95 4.31 -39.33
CA TRP A 3 9.71 3.72 -38.00
C TRP A 3 10.67 2.56 -37.73
N SER A 4 10.87 2.25 -36.45
CA SER A 4 11.64 1.09 -35.98
C SER A 4 11.01 0.52 -34.71
N GLU A 5 11.20 -0.77 -34.45
CA GLU A 5 10.86 -1.36 -33.15
C GLU A 5 11.69 -0.72 -32.04
N ARG A 6 11.05 -0.41 -30.92
CA ARG A 6 11.68 0.23 -29.76
C ARG A 6 11.20 -0.40 -28.47
N ARG A 7 12.08 -0.42 -27.48
CA ARG A 7 11.79 -0.87 -26.11
C ARG A 7 11.43 0.32 -25.23
N ALA A 8 10.53 0.11 -24.28
CA ALA A 8 10.27 1.12 -23.25
C ALA A 8 11.54 1.39 -22.43
N THR A 9 11.89 2.67 -22.24
CA THR A 9 13.06 3.10 -21.45
C THR A 9 12.67 4.26 -20.54
N LYS A 10 12.82 4.10 -19.21
CA LYS A 10 12.76 5.19 -18.21
C LYS A 10 14.00 5.12 -17.31
N ALA A 11 14.45 6.27 -16.83
CA ALA A 11 15.59 6.36 -15.92
C ALA A 11 15.27 5.64 -14.60
N ALA A 12 16.21 4.82 -14.13
CA ALA A 12 16.10 4.20 -12.82
C ALA A 12 16.14 5.28 -11.72
N GLN A 13 15.38 5.05 -10.65
CA GLN A 13 15.44 5.88 -9.46
C GLN A 13 16.85 5.81 -8.86
N LYS A 14 17.39 6.96 -8.47
CA LYS A 14 18.70 7.05 -7.81
C LYS A 14 18.51 7.11 -6.32
N LEU A 15 19.37 6.41 -5.58
CA LEU A 15 19.41 6.51 -4.12
C LEU A 15 19.78 7.93 -3.70
N PRO A 16 19.21 8.44 -2.59
CA PRO A 16 19.68 9.67 -1.96
C PRO A 16 21.17 9.58 -1.58
N ALA A 17 21.89 10.69 -1.61
CA ALA A 17 23.32 10.72 -1.27
C ALA A 17 23.64 10.23 0.16
N HIS A 18 22.65 10.26 1.06
CA HIS A 18 22.78 9.87 2.47
C HIS A 18 21.87 8.69 2.84
N TYR A 19 21.57 7.79 1.89
CA TYR A 19 20.63 6.68 2.10
C TYR A 19 21.03 5.78 3.28
N GLU A 20 22.33 5.53 3.50
CA GLU A 20 22.81 4.70 4.63
C GLU A 20 22.38 5.29 5.97
N LYS A 21 22.62 6.59 6.18
CA LYS A 21 22.19 7.28 7.40
C LYS A 21 20.66 7.28 7.54
N ILE A 22 19.93 7.46 6.44
CA ILE A 22 18.46 7.46 6.45
C ILE A 22 17.93 6.09 6.88
N LEU A 23 18.51 5.00 6.37
CA LEU A 23 18.17 3.64 6.72
C LEU A 23 18.52 3.34 8.18
N ASP A 24 19.72 3.75 8.63
CA ASP A 24 20.15 3.59 10.02
C ASP A 24 19.23 4.32 11.00
N ASP A 25 18.90 5.59 10.70
CA ASP A 25 18.00 6.39 11.54
C ASP A 25 16.58 5.78 11.58
N ALA A 26 16.10 5.20 10.47
CA ALA A 26 14.81 4.52 10.41
C ALA A 26 14.81 3.21 11.22
N PHE A 27 15.86 2.39 11.07
CA PHE A 27 16.06 1.17 11.85
C PHE A 27 16.12 1.47 13.35
N LEU A 28 16.93 2.46 13.75
CA LEU A 28 17.07 2.85 15.16
C LEU A 28 15.75 3.38 15.72
N ARG A 29 14.97 4.13 14.94
CA ARG A 29 13.64 4.60 15.36
C ARG A 29 12.69 3.43 15.60
N GLU A 30 12.62 2.47 14.69
CA GLU A 30 11.77 1.30 14.87
C GLU A 30 12.20 0.48 16.09
N ALA A 31 13.50 0.20 16.22
CA ALA A 31 14.06 -0.53 17.35
C ALA A 31 13.78 0.16 18.70
N TYR A 32 13.90 1.49 18.73
CA TYR A 32 13.58 2.31 19.90
C TYR A 32 12.11 2.16 20.31
N VAL A 33 11.18 2.29 19.36
CA VAL A 33 9.74 2.17 19.62
C VAL A 33 9.38 0.76 20.08
N ILE A 34 9.92 -0.27 19.44
CA ILE A 34 9.69 -1.67 19.84
C ILE A 34 10.15 -1.91 21.28
N ARG A 35 11.35 -1.43 21.63
CA ARG A 35 11.91 -1.58 22.97
C ARG A 35 11.07 -0.87 24.03
N ASP A 36 10.78 0.41 23.83
CA ASP A 36 10.16 1.25 24.87
C ASP A 36 8.70 0.88 25.15
N TYR A 37 7.99 0.41 24.13
CA TYR A 37 6.59 -0.01 24.25
C TYR A 37 6.41 -1.54 24.29
N ALA A 38 7.52 -2.30 24.36
CA ALA A 38 7.54 -3.76 24.39
C ALA A 38 6.65 -4.41 23.31
N ILE A 39 6.73 -3.91 22.07
CA ILE A 39 5.78 -4.27 21.00
C ILE A 39 6.15 -5.64 20.42
N PRO A 40 5.32 -6.69 20.60
CA PRO A 40 5.62 -8.03 20.11
C PRO A 40 5.52 -8.12 18.59
N ALA A 41 6.13 -9.16 18.01
CA ALA A 41 6.15 -9.36 16.56
C ALA A 41 4.77 -9.34 15.89
N ALA A 42 3.76 -9.91 16.54
CA ALA A 42 2.40 -9.96 16.02
C ALA A 42 1.70 -8.59 15.96
N LEU A 43 2.18 -7.58 16.70
CA LEU A 43 1.64 -6.22 16.72
C LEU A 43 2.48 -5.23 15.88
N ARG A 44 3.32 -5.74 14.99
CA ARG A 44 4.04 -4.94 13.99
C ARG A 44 3.56 -5.36 12.61
N VAL A 45 2.95 -4.46 11.85
CA VAL A 45 2.43 -4.73 10.51
C VAL A 45 3.11 -3.81 9.51
N ASN A 46 3.58 -4.36 8.41
CA ASN A 46 4.03 -3.61 7.25
C ASN A 46 2.97 -3.69 6.14
N THR A 47 2.71 -2.56 5.50
CA THR A 47 1.77 -2.44 4.38
C THR A 47 2.47 -1.80 3.19
N ASP A 48 2.24 -2.38 2.03
CA ASP A 48 2.67 -1.83 0.74
C ASP A 48 1.44 -1.60 -0.16
N GLN A 49 1.60 -0.80 -1.21
CA GLN A 49 0.59 -0.56 -2.24
C GLN A 49 1.16 -0.88 -3.61
N THR A 50 0.54 -1.83 -4.31
CA THR A 50 1.01 -2.25 -5.63
C THR A 50 -0.10 -2.20 -6.67
N GLN A 51 0.26 -1.91 -7.91
CA GLN A 51 -0.67 -1.89 -9.02
C GLN A 51 -0.85 -3.31 -9.58
N LEU A 52 -2.09 -3.78 -9.62
CA LEU A 52 -2.45 -4.97 -10.38
C LEU A 52 -3.08 -4.55 -11.70
N VAL A 53 -2.36 -4.82 -12.80
CA VAL A 53 -2.84 -4.58 -14.17
C VAL A 53 -3.75 -5.71 -14.62
N TYR A 54 -4.93 -5.37 -15.17
CA TYR A 54 -5.85 -6.38 -15.72
C TYR A 54 -5.30 -7.07 -16.96
N GLN A 55 -4.47 -6.35 -17.72
CA GLN A 55 -3.83 -6.85 -18.93
C GLN A 55 -2.37 -6.39 -18.93
N GLN A 56 -1.45 -7.35 -19.05
CA GLN A 56 -0.04 -7.04 -19.19
C GLN A 56 0.20 -6.43 -20.58
N GLY A 57 0.89 -5.27 -20.62
CA GLY A 57 1.31 -4.63 -21.86
C GLY A 57 2.51 -5.32 -22.50
N SER A 58 2.84 -4.91 -23.74
CA SER A 58 4.10 -5.30 -24.39
C SER A 58 5.24 -4.36 -23.97
N SER A 59 6.47 -4.88 -23.94
CA SER A 59 7.67 -4.06 -23.72
C SER A 59 8.21 -3.42 -25.00
N SER A 60 7.63 -3.76 -26.16
CA SER A 60 7.98 -3.21 -27.47
C SER A 60 6.79 -2.62 -28.22
N THR A 61 7.07 -1.59 -29.02
CA THR A 61 6.13 -0.98 -29.97
C THR A 61 6.89 -0.43 -31.17
N TRP A 62 6.17 -0.03 -32.21
CA TRP A 62 6.70 0.71 -33.35
C TRP A 62 6.64 2.22 -33.08
N ASN A 63 7.75 2.93 -33.27
CA ASN A 63 7.81 4.38 -33.14
C ASN A 63 8.79 4.98 -34.16
N GLU A 64 8.77 6.30 -34.34
CA GLU A 64 9.70 7.02 -35.20
C GLU A 64 11.16 6.74 -34.84
N ARG A 65 11.99 6.53 -35.86
CA ARG A 65 13.42 6.27 -35.70
C ARG A 65 14.09 7.46 -35.04
N GLY A 66 14.75 7.23 -33.90
CA GLY A 66 15.43 8.27 -33.12
C GLY A 66 14.64 8.79 -31.91
N ALA A 67 13.40 8.33 -31.71
CA ALA A 67 12.61 8.69 -30.53
C ALA A 67 13.32 8.28 -29.22
N LYS A 68 13.60 9.27 -28.36
CA LYS A 68 14.29 9.07 -27.07
C LYS A 68 13.38 8.52 -25.97
N GLN A 69 12.07 8.73 -26.10
CA GLN A 69 11.05 8.23 -25.19
C GLN A 69 9.97 7.53 -26.02
N VAL A 70 9.64 6.30 -25.64
CA VAL A 70 8.67 5.47 -26.35
C VAL A 70 7.63 4.97 -25.36
N ALA A 71 6.41 5.47 -25.51
CA ALA A 71 5.24 5.02 -24.77
C ALA A 71 4.73 3.69 -25.33
N THR A 72 4.31 2.78 -24.45
CA THR A 72 3.71 1.49 -24.81
C THR A 72 2.39 1.31 -24.05
N ILE A 73 1.38 0.74 -24.73
CA ILE A 73 0.09 0.40 -24.11
C ILE A 73 0.33 -0.64 -23.02
N GLY A 74 -0.23 -0.42 -21.83
CA GLY A 74 0.00 -1.25 -20.63
C GLY A 74 1.24 -0.89 -19.81
N GLN A 75 2.11 0.00 -20.28
CA GLN A 75 3.16 0.64 -19.47
C GLN A 75 2.76 2.06 -19.05
N GLU A 76 2.19 2.86 -19.97
CA GLU A 76 1.76 4.23 -19.68
C GLU A 76 0.25 4.33 -19.38
N GLU A 77 -0.59 3.76 -20.23
CA GLU A 77 -2.03 3.62 -19.95
C GLU A 77 -2.30 2.24 -19.33
N LYS A 78 -2.48 2.22 -18.01
CA LYS A 78 -2.74 1.00 -17.24
C LYS A 78 -4.20 0.93 -16.83
N ARG A 79 -4.91 -0.07 -17.33
CA ARG A 79 -6.14 -0.54 -16.69
C ARG A 79 -5.72 -1.39 -15.50
N ALA A 80 -5.80 -0.80 -14.31
CA ALA A 80 -5.33 -1.42 -13.09
C ALA A 80 -6.25 -1.08 -11.91
N PHE A 81 -6.06 -1.81 -10.83
CA PHE A 81 -6.53 -1.44 -9.50
C PHE A 81 -5.35 -1.46 -8.52
N THR A 82 -5.46 -0.75 -7.40
CA THR A 82 -4.44 -0.79 -6.35
C THR A 82 -4.74 -1.94 -5.39
N LEU A 83 -3.78 -2.83 -5.19
CA LEU A 83 -3.80 -3.85 -4.14
C LEU A 83 -3.00 -3.32 -2.94
N VAL A 84 -3.54 -3.51 -1.74
CA VAL A 84 -2.93 -3.04 -0.49
C VAL A 84 -2.70 -4.22 0.47
N PRO A 85 -1.67 -5.04 0.23
CA PRO A 85 -1.31 -6.14 1.13
C PRO A 85 -0.74 -5.62 2.46
N SER A 86 -1.06 -6.31 3.54
CA SER A 86 -0.51 -6.02 4.87
C SER A 86 -0.07 -7.31 5.54
N ILE A 87 1.15 -7.36 6.07
CA ILE A 87 1.71 -8.55 6.71
C ILE A 87 2.30 -8.19 8.07
N SER A 88 2.02 -9.03 9.07
CA SER A 88 2.63 -8.88 10.38
C SER A 88 4.05 -9.44 10.43
N ALA A 89 4.87 -8.91 11.33
CA ALA A 89 6.22 -9.42 11.56
C ALA A 89 6.24 -10.82 12.21
N SER A 90 5.09 -11.39 12.57
CA SER A 90 4.93 -12.79 12.94
C SER A 90 4.53 -13.68 11.76
N GLY A 91 4.50 -13.16 10.54
CA GLY A 91 4.22 -13.90 9.30
C GLY A 91 2.73 -14.08 8.97
N VAL A 92 1.83 -13.29 9.56
CA VAL A 92 0.39 -13.37 9.27
C VAL A 92 0.04 -12.36 8.18
N LEU A 93 -0.49 -12.85 7.07
CA LEU A 93 -1.10 -12.01 6.04
C LEU A 93 -2.49 -11.55 6.51
N LEU A 94 -2.72 -10.24 6.54
CA LEU A 94 -4.01 -9.64 6.86
C LEU A 94 -4.93 -9.66 5.63
N PRO A 95 -6.26 -9.51 5.81
CA PRO A 95 -7.18 -9.33 4.69
C PRO A 95 -6.74 -8.19 3.77
N ILE A 96 -6.93 -8.38 2.46
CA ILE A 96 -6.38 -7.47 1.46
C ILE A 96 -7.42 -6.41 1.08
N GLN A 97 -7.00 -5.15 0.98
CA GLN A 97 -7.81 -4.10 0.35
C GLN A 97 -7.46 -3.99 -1.14
N SER A 98 -8.49 -3.86 -1.97
CA SER A 98 -8.40 -3.58 -3.41
C SER A 98 -9.17 -2.30 -3.73
N VAL A 99 -8.48 -1.30 -4.26
CA VAL A 99 -9.04 0.02 -4.61
C VAL A 99 -9.25 0.12 -6.12
N PHE A 100 -10.51 0.22 -6.53
CA PHE A 100 -10.93 0.26 -7.93
C PHE A 100 -11.23 1.69 -8.38
N SER A 101 -10.93 2.03 -9.64
CA SER A 101 -11.32 3.34 -10.19
C SER A 101 -12.83 3.46 -10.34
N GLY A 102 -13.41 4.57 -9.87
CA GLY A 102 -14.83 4.87 -10.02
C GLY A 102 -15.48 5.41 -8.74
N ARG A 103 -16.76 5.75 -8.84
CA ARG A 103 -17.49 6.48 -7.77
C ARG A 103 -18.47 5.64 -6.96
N THR A 104 -18.78 4.43 -7.40
CA THR A 104 -19.86 3.64 -6.79
C THR A 104 -19.41 2.19 -6.58
N ALA A 105 -20.18 1.43 -5.79
CA ALA A 105 -19.95 0.01 -5.59
C ALA A 105 -19.98 -0.79 -6.92
N ALA A 106 -20.70 -0.30 -7.93
CA ALA A 106 -20.72 -0.91 -9.26
C ALA A 106 -19.38 -0.81 -10.01
N SER A 107 -18.43 0.00 -9.52
CA SER A 107 -17.06 0.06 -10.03
C SER A 107 -16.16 -1.06 -9.47
N CYS A 108 -16.63 -1.80 -8.46
CA CYS A 108 -15.95 -2.97 -7.88
C CYS A 108 -16.48 -4.26 -8.51
N PRO A 109 -15.79 -5.40 -8.31
CA PRO A 109 -16.29 -6.72 -8.75
C PRO A 109 -17.72 -6.98 -8.26
N SER A 110 -18.54 -7.54 -9.15
CA SER A 110 -19.94 -7.89 -8.85
C SER A 110 -20.00 -9.05 -7.87
N PRO A 111 -21.03 -9.13 -7.01
CA PRO A 111 -21.30 -10.33 -6.22
C PRO A 111 -21.45 -11.62 -7.05
N ALA A 112 -21.77 -11.50 -8.34
CA ALA A 112 -21.84 -12.61 -9.28
C ALA A 112 -20.48 -13.01 -9.88
N SER A 113 -19.40 -12.26 -9.61
CA SER A 113 -18.06 -12.58 -10.11
C SER A 113 -17.54 -13.88 -9.51
N ASN A 114 -16.76 -14.62 -10.32
CA ASN A 114 -16.08 -15.83 -9.84
C ASN A 114 -15.24 -15.51 -8.59
N ARG A 115 -15.29 -16.42 -7.61
CA ARG A 115 -14.52 -16.32 -6.34
C ARG A 115 -14.92 -15.14 -5.44
N TYR A 116 -16.00 -14.40 -5.74
CA TYR A 116 -16.46 -13.31 -4.87
C TYR A 116 -16.80 -13.80 -3.45
N ARG A 117 -17.47 -14.95 -3.33
CA ARG A 117 -17.79 -15.55 -2.03
C ARG A 117 -16.54 -15.85 -1.20
N GLU A 118 -15.54 -16.47 -1.83
CA GLU A 118 -14.25 -16.78 -1.19
C GLU A 118 -13.55 -15.49 -0.73
N ALA A 119 -13.57 -14.43 -1.55
CA ALA A 119 -13.02 -13.13 -1.17
C ALA A 119 -13.73 -12.54 0.06
N VAL A 120 -15.06 -12.67 0.15
CA VAL A 120 -15.84 -12.22 1.32
C VAL A 120 -15.52 -13.07 2.56
N GLU A 121 -15.41 -14.39 2.41
CA GLU A 121 -15.01 -15.31 3.51
C GLU A 121 -13.61 -14.99 4.04
N LEU A 122 -12.69 -14.60 3.16
CA LEU A 122 -11.34 -14.12 3.49
C LEU A 122 -11.30 -12.64 3.92
N GLN A 123 -12.47 -11.99 4.04
CA GLN A 123 -12.64 -10.60 4.48
C GLN A 123 -11.93 -9.56 3.59
N TYR A 124 -11.78 -9.85 2.29
CA TYR A 124 -11.19 -8.89 1.35
C TYR A 124 -12.05 -7.64 1.25
N SER A 125 -11.40 -6.47 1.33
CA SER A 125 -12.06 -5.18 1.21
C SER A 125 -11.97 -4.70 -0.23
N MET A 126 -13.07 -4.71 -0.97
CA MET A 126 -13.15 -4.18 -2.33
C MET A 126 -13.86 -2.83 -2.29
N VAL A 127 -13.14 -1.75 -2.58
CA VAL A 127 -13.65 -0.38 -2.43
C VAL A 127 -13.41 0.45 -3.69
N PRO A 128 -14.36 1.32 -4.08
CA PRO A 128 -14.10 2.31 -5.11
C PRO A 128 -13.21 3.42 -4.54
N SER A 129 -12.33 3.97 -5.37
CA SER A 129 -11.48 5.12 -5.00
C SER A 129 -12.27 6.40 -4.82
N LEU A 130 -13.52 6.45 -5.28
CA LEU A 130 -14.35 7.65 -5.36
C LEU A 130 -13.79 8.73 -6.30
N THR A 131 -12.80 8.38 -7.12
CA THR A 131 -12.16 9.28 -8.10
C THR A 131 -12.14 8.66 -9.49
N ALA A 132 -11.64 9.42 -10.47
CA ALA A 132 -11.37 8.90 -11.82
C ALA A 132 -10.13 7.98 -11.89
N THR A 133 -9.38 7.84 -10.79
CA THR A 133 -8.15 7.04 -10.70
C THR A 133 -8.36 5.83 -9.81
N TYR A 134 -7.45 4.85 -9.83
CA TYR A 134 -7.50 3.68 -8.95
C TYR A 134 -6.60 3.80 -7.72
N TRP A 135 -6.08 5.00 -7.45
CA TRP A 135 -5.16 5.23 -6.34
C TRP A 135 -5.89 5.29 -5.00
N SER A 136 -5.22 4.85 -3.94
CA SER A 136 -5.64 5.11 -2.57
C SER A 136 -5.72 6.62 -2.31
N ASN A 137 -6.57 7.02 -1.38
CA ASN A 137 -6.74 8.37 -0.87
C ASN A 137 -7.11 8.31 0.61
N HIS A 138 -7.31 9.46 1.26
CA HIS A 138 -7.67 9.55 2.67
C HIS A 138 -8.83 8.62 3.06
N ASP A 139 -9.92 8.61 2.29
CA ASP A 139 -11.09 7.77 2.58
C ASP A 139 -10.76 6.28 2.54
N THR A 140 -10.11 5.82 1.47
CA THR A 140 -9.72 4.40 1.34
C THR A 140 -8.70 3.98 2.39
N MET A 141 -7.80 4.88 2.80
CA MET A 141 -6.85 4.64 3.87
C MET A 141 -7.53 4.56 5.25
N HIS A 142 -8.53 5.41 5.52
CA HIS A 142 -9.35 5.27 6.72
C HIS A 142 -10.09 3.93 6.73
N LEU A 143 -10.63 3.50 5.58
CA LEU A 143 -11.26 2.18 5.45
C LEU A 143 -10.27 1.04 5.69
N LEU A 144 -9.05 1.13 5.16
CA LEU A 144 -8.00 0.15 5.42
C LEU A 144 -7.72 0.01 6.91
N VAL A 145 -7.55 1.15 7.60
CA VAL A 145 -7.25 1.14 9.03
C VAL A 145 -8.43 0.58 9.83
N ASN A 146 -9.64 1.06 9.58
CA ASN A 146 -10.83 0.71 10.36
C ASN A 146 -11.30 -0.73 10.14
N LEU A 147 -11.11 -1.28 8.93
CA LEU A 147 -11.63 -2.60 8.57
C LEU A 147 -10.58 -3.70 8.70
N ILE A 148 -9.29 -3.36 8.60
CA ILE A 148 -8.21 -4.36 8.50
C ILE A 148 -7.18 -4.15 9.61
N ILE A 149 -6.49 -3.01 9.64
CA ILE A 149 -5.31 -2.82 10.50
C ILE A 149 -5.68 -2.79 12.00
N ALA A 150 -6.61 -1.93 12.40
CA ALA A 150 -6.99 -1.78 13.79
C ALA A 150 -7.70 -3.04 14.35
N PRO A 151 -8.68 -3.65 13.64
CA PRO A 151 -9.30 -4.89 14.10
C PRO A 151 -8.30 -6.04 14.28
N TYR A 152 -7.31 -6.17 13.37
CA TYR A 152 -6.25 -7.17 13.52
C TYR A 152 -5.46 -6.95 14.81
N PHE A 153 -5.04 -5.71 15.11
CA PHE A 153 -4.30 -5.43 16.34
C PHE A 153 -5.12 -5.69 17.59
N GLU A 154 -6.39 -5.28 17.64
CA GLU A 154 -7.25 -5.52 18.80
C GLU A 154 -7.47 -7.02 19.04
N ALA A 155 -7.68 -7.80 17.97
CA ALA A 155 -7.77 -9.25 18.06
C ALA A 155 -6.46 -9.86 18.60
N LYS A 156 -5.31 -9.43 18.07
CA LYS A 156 -4.00 -9.96 18.51
C LYS A 156 -3.62 -9.55 19.92
N LYS A 157 -3.97 -8.35 20.37
CA LYS A 157 -3.80 -7.94 21.78
C LYS A 157 -4.57 -8.89 22.69
N LYS A 158 -5.83 -9.18 22.36
CA LYS A 158 -6.67 -10.11 23.13
C LYS A 158 -6.10 -11.53 23.15
N GLU A 159 -5.67 -12.05 22.00
CA GLU A 159 -5.05 -13.39 21.91
C GLU A 159 -3.78 -13.51 22.76
N LEU A 160 -2.97 -12.45 22.82
CA LEU A 160 -1.73 -12.40 23.59
C LEU A 160 -1.94 -12.05 25.08
N GLY A 161 -3.19 -11.79 25.51
CA GLY A 161 -3.48 -11.35 26.88
C GLY A 161 -2.94 -9.96 27.22
N LEU A 162 -2.74 -9.11 26.22
CA LEU A 162 -2.19 -7.76 26.37
C LEU A 162 -3.31 -6.74 26.64
N PRO A 163 -3.02 -5.63 27.35
CA PRO A 163 -4.02 -4.61 27.61
C PRO A 163 -4.42 -3.87 26.32
N PRO A 164 -5.65 -3.32 26.22
CA PRO A 164 -6.07 -2.52 25.06
C PRO A 164 -5.16 -1.31 24.78
N SER A 165 -4.55 -0.76 25.84
CA SER A 165 -3.57 0.34 25.77
C SER A 165 -2.20 -0.06 25.21
N GLN A 166 -1.94 -1.35 24.98
CA GLN A 166 -0.71 -1.81 24.34
C GLN A 166 -0.55 -1.13 22.98
N PHE A 167 0.64 -0.58 22.73
CA PHE A 167 0.95 0.01 21.43
C PHE A 167 1.26 -1.06 20.39
N SER A 168 0.92 -0.74 19.14
CA SER A 168 1.23 -1.48 17.92
C SER A 168 1.99 -0.59 16.94
N ILE A 169 2.74 -1.18 16.02
CA ILE A 169 3.43 -0.47 14.93
C ILE A 169 2.77 -0.79 13.61
N TRP A 170 2.45 0.25 12.85
CA TRP A 170 2.08 0.13 11.45
C TRP A 170 3.10 0.86 10.58
N ILE A 171 3.78 0.13 9.70
CA ILE A 171 4.83 0.63 8.81
C ILE A 171 4.27 0.74 7.40
N ILE A 172 4.39 1.92 6.79
CA ILE A 172 3.92 2.18 5.43
C ILE A 172 4.86 3.13 4.68
N ASP A 173 4.83 3.12 3.35
CA ASP A 173 5.61 4.05 2.52
C ASP A 173 5.35 5.53 2.85
N CYS A 174 6.39 6.35 2.76
CA CYS A 174 6.34 7.79 3.02
C CYS A 174 5.68 8.62 1.89
N TRP A 175 4.53 8.17 1.40
CA TRP A 175 3.76 8.82 0.34
C TRP A 175 2.95 10.02 0.87
N SER A 176 2.59 10.96 -0.01
CA SER A 176 1.99 12.26 0.34
C SER A 176 0.69 12.16 1.16
N VAL A 177 -0.16 11.17 0.87
CA VAL A 177 -1.38 10.91 1.65
C VAL A 177 -1.03 10.40 3.05
N HIS A 178 -0.13 9.41 3.16
CA HIS A 178 0.22 8.79 4.44
C HIS A 178 0.94 9.76 5.38
N LYS A 179 1.78 10.64 4.83
CA LYS A 179 2.49 11.68 5.60
C LYS A 179 1.66 12.95 5.83
N SER A 180 0.44 13.02 5.31
CA SER A 180 -0.36 14.25 5.43
C SER A 180 -0.73 14.49 6.90
N ARG A 181 -0.76 15.77 7.29
CA ARG A 181 -1.18 16.14 8.63
C ARG A 181 -2.59 15.67 8.93
N GLU A 182 -3.49 15.80 7.96
CA GLU A 182 -4.87 15.33 8.05
C GLU A 182 -4.96 13.84 8.43
N PHE A 183 -4.24 12.98 7.72
CA PHE A 183 -4.24 11.54 8.00
C PHE A 183 -3.61 11.22 9.35
N LEU A 184 -2.47 11.85 9.67
CA LEU A 184 -1.76 11.59 10.92
C LEU A 184 -2.51 12.11 12.15
N ASP A 185 -3.19 13.25 12.04
CA ASP A 185 -4.02 13.79 13.11
C ASP A 185 -5.27 12.90 13.30
N TRP A 186 -5.86 12.41 12.21
CA TRP A 186 -6.95 11.41 12.28
C TRP A 186 -6.50 10.11 12.97
N MET A 187 -5.33 9.58 12.62
CA MET A 187 -4.77 8.38 13.27
C MET A 187 -4.58 8.59 14.78
N LYS A 188 -4.02 9.74 15.20
CA LYS A 188 -3.83 10.05 16.63
C LYS A 188 -5.14 10.11 17.41
N VAL A 189 -6.19 10.64 16.80
CA VAL A 189 -7.50 10.80 17.45
C VAL A 189 -8.25 9.46 17.51
N ASN A 190 -8.27 8.72 16.41
CA ASN A 190 -9.14 7.55 16.27
C ASN A 190 -8.44 6.24 16.65
N HIS A 191 -7.11 6.16 16.50
CA HIS A 191 -6.31 4.97 16.73
C HIS A 191 -5.04 5.28 17.54
N PRO A 192 -5.18 5.85 18.77
CA PRO A 192 -4.05 6.39 19.54
C PRO A 192 -3.00 5.35 19.94
N THR A 193 -3.33 4.06 19.91
CA THR A 193 -2.40 2.97 20.23
C THR A 193 -1.66 2.42 19.00
N ILE A 194 -1.91 2.97 17.80
CA ILE A 194 -1.21 2.58 16.57
C ILE A 194 -0.16 3.64 16.24
N ILE A 195 1.12 3.27 16.37
CA ILE A 195 2.25 4.12 16.00
C ILE A 195 2.54 3.91 14.51
N VAL A 196 2.38 4.97 13.72
CA VAL A 196 2.70 4.97 12.29
C VAL A 196 4.19 5.26 12.10
N LEU A 197 4.91 4.32 11.50
CA LEU A 197 6.28 4.50 11.05
C LEU A 197 6.33 4.48 9.52
N PHE A 198 7.37 5.09 8.97
CA PHE A 198 7.51 5.23 7.52
C PHE A 198 8.72 4.49 6.99
N VAL A 199 8.53 3.75 5.89
CA VAL A 199 9.65 3.33 5.06
C VAL A 199 10.26 4.57 4.42
N PRO A 200 11.60 4.77 4.48
CA PRO A 200 12.21 5.97 3.94
C PRO A 200 12.10 6.06 2.41
N GLY A 201 11.79 7.26 1.93
CA GLY A 201 11.56 7.51 0.51
C GLY A 201 12.80 7.28 -0.34
N GLY A 202 12.63 6.53 -1.43
CA GLY A 202 13.70 6.23 -2.38
C GLY A 202 14.83 5.38 -1.80
N CYS A 203 14.52 4.63 -0.74
CA CYS A 203 15.42 3.66 -0.12
C CYS A 203 14.85 2.23 -0.23
N THR A 204 13.91 2.01 -1.17
CA THR A 204 13.31 0.72 -1.54
C THR A 204 13.80 0.25 -2.89
#